data_AF-A0A090NJD8-F1
#
_entry.id   AF-A0A090NJD8-F1
#
_cell.length_a   1.000
_cell.length_b   1.000
_cell.length_c   1.000
_cell.angle_alpha   90.00
_cell.angle_beta   90.00
_cell.angle_gamma   90.00
#
_symmetry.space_group_name_H-M   'P 1'
#
loop_
_entity.id
_entity.type
_entity.pdbx_description
1 polymer ?
#
loop_
_entity_poly.entity_id
_entity_poly.type
_entity_poly.pdbx_seq_one_letter_code
_entity_poly.pdbx_strand_id
1 'polypeptide(L)'
;MLKLLKTIMRAGTATVKYPFAPLEVSPGFRGKPDLMPSQCIACGACACACPANALTIQTDDQQNSRTWQRYLGRCIYCGRCEEVCPTRAIQLTNNFELTVTNKADLYTRATFHLQRCSRCERPFAPQKTVALAAELLAQ
;
A
#
# COMPACT_ATOMS: atom_id res chain seq x y z
N MET A 1 51.35 8.07 11.36
CA MET A 1 50.23 9.03 11.30
C MET A 1 49.89 9.50 9.88
N LEU A 2 50.85 9.95 9.05
CA LEU A 2 50.58 10.45 7.68
C LEU A 2 49.87 9.46 6.74
N LYS A 3 50.12 8.15 6.87
CA LYS A 3 49.43 7.11 6.09
C LYS A 3 47.90 7.10 6.31
N LEU A 4 47.46 7.34 7.55
CA LEU A 4 46.05 7.40 7.90
C LEU A 4 45.37 8.61 7.25
N LEU A 5 46.00 9.79 7.33
CA LEU A 5 45.50 10.99 6.65
C LEU A 5 45.36 10.78 5.14
N LYS A 6 46.35 10.14 4.51
CA LYS A 6 46.30 9.83 3.07
C LYS A 6 45.15 8.88 2.72
N THR A 7 44.85 7.91 3.57
CA THR A 7 43.70 7.00 3.39
C THR A 7 42.37 7.74 3.55
N ILE A 8 42.24 8.60 4.56
CA ILE A 8 41.02 9.40 4.79
C ILE A 8 40.76 10.33 3.61
N MET A 9 41.78 11.05 3.12
CA MET A 9 41.61 11.93 1.95
C MET A 9 41.23 11.17 0.68
N ARG A 10 41.72 9.94 0.49
CA ARG A 10 41.34 9.07 -0.65
C ARG A 10 39.92 8.53 -0.54
N ALA A 11 39.46 8.23 0.69
CA ALA A 11 38.10 7.76 0.93
C ALA A 11 37.06 8.86 0.66
N GLY A 12 37.45 10.13 0.79
CA GLY A 12 36.57 11.27 0.56
C GLY A 12 35.51 11.43 1.65
N THR A 13 34.49 12.23 1.36
CA THR A 13 33.40 12.51 2.30
C THR A 13 32.28 11.50 2.14
N ALA A 14 32.02 10.73 3.21
CA ALA A 14 30.94 9.73 3.23
C ALA A 14 29.55 10.32 3.51
N THR A 15 29.48 11.54 4.07
CA THR A 15 28.19 12.15 4.44
C THR A 15 27.44 12.67 3.22
N VAL A 16 26.12 12.47 3.22
CA VAL A 16 25.20 13.04 2.22
C VAL A 16 24.62 14.36 2.72
N LYS A 17 24.03 15.15 1.81
CA LYS A 17 23.44 16.47 2.13
C LYS A 17 22.03 16.40 2.73
N TYR A 18 21.63 15.27 3.29
CA TYR A 18 20.33 15.11 3.95
C TYR A 18 20.21 16.07 5.15
N PRO A 19 19.07 16.75 5.36
CA PRO A 19 17.80 16.65 4.62
C PRO A 19 17.66 17.65 3.45
N PHE A 20 18.69 18.43 3.12
CA PHE A 20 18.64 19.45 2.06
C PHE A 20 18.73 18.88 0.63
N ALA A 21 19.08 17.59 0.50
CA ALA A 21 18.93 16.80 -0.72
C ALA A 21 18.33 15.43 -0.36
N PRO A 22 17.45 14.85 -1.21
CA PRO A 22 16.82 13.57 -0.93
C PRO A 22 17.87 12.44 -0.89
N LEU A 23 17.64 11.46 -0.03
CA LEU A 23 18.43 10.23 -0.02
C LEU A 23 17.98 9.34 -1.18
N GLU A 24 18.91 9.00 -2.07
CA GLU A 24 18.64 8.01 -3.13
C GLU A 24 18.49 6.62 -2.52
N VAL A 25 17.37 5.97 -2.79
CA VAL A 25 17.10 4.59 -2.36
C VAL A 25 17.39 3.62 -3.50
N SER A 26 17.75 2.38 -3.15
CA SER A 26 17.99 1.32 -4.14
C SER A 26 16.73 1.00 -4.95
N PRO A 27 16.87 0.54 -6.20
CA PRO A 27 15.74 -0.06 -6.94
C PRO A 27 15.08 -1.19 -6.14
N GLY A 28 13.75 -1.20 -6.10
CA GLY A 28 12.99 -2.18 -5.32
C GLY A 28 12.94 -1.91 -3.80
N PHE A 29 13.30 -0.70 -3.37
CA PHE A 29 13.12 -0.29 -1.97
C PHE A 29 11.65 -0.44 -1.53
N ARG A 30 11.46 -0.98 -0.32
CA ARG A 30 10.14 -1.28 0.25
C ARG A 30 9.75 -0.23 1.28
N GLY A 31 9.26 0.91 0.81
CA GLY A 31 8.76 2.00 1.65
C GLY A 31 7.25 1.92 1.89
N LYS A 32 6.59 3.08 2.06
CA LYS A 32 5.16 3.17 2.39
C LYS A 32 4.32 2.40 1.37
N PRO A 33 3.49 1.43 1.81
CA PRO A 33 2.47 0.85 0.95
C PRO A 33 1.39 1.88 0.64
N ASP A 34 1.19 2.16 -0.64
CA ASP A 34 0.23 3.14 -1.12
C ASP A 34 -0.82 2.49 -2.02
N LEU A 35 -2.07 2.88 -1.82
CA LEU A 35 -3.22 2.33 -2.56
C LEU A 35 -3.65 3.36 -3.59
N MET A 36 -3.80 2.91 -4.84
CA MET A 36 -4.48 3.63 -5.91
C MET A 36 -5.96 3.19 -5.97
N PRO A 37 -6.90 3.98 -5.43
CA PRO A 37 -8.30 3.55 -5.30
C PRO A 37 -9.01 3.38 -6.65
N SER A 38 -8.54 4.07 -7.70
CA SER A 38 -9.07 3.93 -9.06
C SER A 38 -8.89 2.50 -9.60
N GLN A 39 -7.75 1.86 -9.34
CA GLN A 39 -7.43 0.50 -9.78
C GLN A 39 -7.86 -0.60 -8.79
N CYS A 40 -8.12 -0.24 -7.53
CA CYS A 40 -8.51 -1.21 -6.51
C CYS A 40 -9.93 -1.72 -6.74
N ILE A 41 -10.09 -3.04 -6.75
CA ILE A 41 -11.39 -3.72 -6.88
C ILE A 41 -11.99 -4.14 -5.53
N ALA A 42 -11.31 -3.84 -4.41
CA ALA A 42 -11.68 -4.22 -3.05
C ALA A 42 -11.88 -5.74 -2.81
N CYS A 43 -11.10 -6.58 -3.49
CA CYS A 43 -11.17 -8.04 -3.36
C CYS A 43 -10.66 -8.57 -2.00
N GLY A 44 -9.76 -7.84 -1.34
CA GLY A 44 -9.21 -8.20 -0.03
C GLY A 44 -8.03 -9.19 -0.03
N ALA A 45 -7.51 -9.57 -1.20
CA ALA A 45 -6.33 -10.44 -1.30
C ALA A 45 -5.13 -9.90 -0.49
N CYS A 46 -4.88 -8.58 -0.57
CA CYS A 46 -3.81 -7.93 0.18
C CYS A 46 -3.99 -7.98 1.69
N ALA A 47 -5.22 -7.95 2.19
CA ALA A 47 -5.51 -8.09 3.62
C ALA A 47 -5.27 -9.52 4.08
N CYS A 48 -5.71 -10.51 3.31
CA CYS A 48 -5.47 -11.93 3.60
C CYS A 48 -3.97 -12.28 3.60
N ALA A 49 -3.19 -11.72 2.69
CA ALA A 49 -1.76 -11.99 2.59
C ALA A 49 -0.89 -11.22 3.61
N CYS A 50 -1.46 -10.28 4.39
CA CYS A 50 -0.71 -9.44 5.29
C CYS A 50 -0.34 -10.20 6.59
N PRO A 51 0.93 -10.59 6.81
CA PRO A 51 1.31 -11.41 7.96
C PRO A 51 1.12 -10.67 9.29
N ALA A 52 1.24 -9.35 9.26
CA ALA A 52 1.10 -8.50 10.44
C ALA A 52 -0.35 -8.02 10.64
N ASN A 53 -1.32 -8.38 9.80
CA ASN A 53 -2.69 -7.85 9.88
C ASN A 53 -2.75 -6.31 9.96
N ALA A 54 -1.90 -5.64 9.18
CA ALA A 54 -1.86 -4.17 9.05
C ALA A 54 -2.92 -3.64 8.07
N LEU A 55 -3.55 -4.54 7.31
CA LEU A 55 -4.60 -4.27 6.33
C LEU A 55 -5.88 -4.97 6.78
N THR A 56 -7.01 -4.28 6.67
CA THR A 56 -8.33 -4.83 6.98
C THR A 56 -9.33 -4.48 5.89
N ILE A 57 -10.29 -5.37 5.68
CA ILE A 57 -11.46 -5.16 4.81
C ILE A 57 -12.70 -5.33 5.67
N GLN A 58 -13.61 -4.37 5.62
CA GLN A 58 -14.90 -4.45 6.30
C GLN A 58 -16.01 -4.20 5.28
N THR A 59 -17.03 -5.04 5.31
CA THR A 59 -18.23 -4.89 4.46
C THR A 59 -19.37 -4.42 5.35
N ASP A 60 -20.08 -3.39 4.89
CA ASP A 60 -21.30 -2.88 5.50
C ASP A 60 -22.43 -2.97 4.46
N ASP A 61 -23.28 -3.97 4.63
CA ASP A 61 -24.41 -4.23 3.73
C ASP A 61 -25.50 -3.15 3.85
N GLN A 62 -25.64 -2.51 5.02
CA GLN A 62 -26.62 -1.44 5.23
C GLN A 62 -26.20 -0.18 4.48
N GLN A 63 -24.90 0.15 4.54
CA GLN A 63 -24.32 1.28 3.81
C GLN A 63 -23.94 0.94 2.36
N ASN A 64 -24.20 -0.28 1.90
CA ASN A 64 -23.83 -0.77 0.56
C ASN A 64 -22.35 -0.49 0.23
N SER A 65 -21.46 -0.70 1.20
CA SER A 65 -20.07 -0.28 1.12
C SER A 65 -19.10 -1.35 1.59
N ARG A 66 -17.88 -1.28 1.07
CA ARG A 66 -16.75 -2.08 1.51
C ARG A 66 -15.55 -1.18 1.72
N THR A 67 -15.02 -1.16 2.93
CA THR A 67 -13.93 -0.28 3.32
C THR A 67 -12.64 -1.08 3.47
N TRP A 68 -11.64 -0.68 2.69
CA TRP A 68 -10.24 -1.05 2.91
C TRP A 68 -9.61 -0.07 3.87
N GLN A 69 -8.84 -0.57 4.83
CA GLN A 69 -8.10 0.24 5.78
C GLN A 69 -6.68 -0.31 5.96
N ARG A 70 -5.70 0.59 5.99
CA ARG A 70 -4.33 0.31 6.41
C ARG A 70 -4.05 1.03 7.72
N TYR A 71 -3.36 0.35 8.63
CA TYR A 71 -2.70 0.95 9.79
C TYR A 71 -1.18 0.77 9.67
N LEU A 72 -0.48 1.87 9.35
CA LEU A 72 0.97 1.84 9.08
C LEU A 72 1.78 1.38 10.30
N GLY A 73 1.35 1.71 11.52
CA GLY A 73 2.04 1.35 12.75
C GLY A 73 2.13 -0.15 13.05
N ARG A 74 1.48 -1.00 12.26
CA ARG A 74 1.61 -2.47 12.32
C ARG A 74 2.30 -3.07 11.10
N CYS A 75 2.55 -2.26 10.06
CA CYS A 75 3.14 -2.75 8.83
C CYS A 75 4.61 -3.12 9.04
N ILE A 76 5.04 -4.28 8.51
CA ILE A 76 6.43 -4.74 8.53
C ILE A 76 7.12 -4.58 7.17
N TYR A 77 6.51 -3.85 6.23
CA TYR A 77 7.07 -3.52 4.91
C TYR A 77 7.54 -4.72 4.07
N CYS A 78 6.92 -5.90 4.28
CA CYS A 78 7.39 -7.15 3.65
C CYS A 78 7.14 -7.24 2.14
N GLY A 79 6.20 -6.49 1.57
CA GLY A 79 5.92 -6.50 0.13
C GLY A 79 4.77 -7.41 -0.33
N ARG A 80 4.33 -8.36 0.50
CA ARG A 80 3.31 -9.36 0.12
C ARG A 80 2.01 -8.76 -0.43
N CYS A 81 1.58 -7.60 0.06
CA CYS A 81 0.35 -6.96 -0.40
C CYS A 81 0.43 -6.49 -1.86
N GLU A 82 1.62 -6.08 -2.32
CA GLU A 82 1.88 -5.70 -3.71
C GLU A 82 1.91 -6.94 -4.61
N GLU A 83 2.63 -7.98 -4.18
CA GLU A 83 2.77 -9.24 -4.93
C GLU A 83 1.43 -9.91 -5.22
N VAL A 84 0.50 -9.91 -4.26
CA VAL A 84 -0.80 -10.59 -4.40
C VAL A 84 -1.88 -9.73 -5.05
N CYS A 85 -1.62 -8.45 -5.34
CA CYS A 85 -2.65 -7.56 -5.85
C CYS A 85 -2.92 -7.84 -7.34
N PRO A 86 -4.10 -8.36 -7.73
CA PRO A 86 -4.35 -8.77 -9.10
C PRO A 86 -4.37 -7.58 -10.09
N THR A 87 -4.72 -6.39 -9.60
CA THR A 87 -4.78 -5.16 -10.41
C THR A 87 -3.60 -4.22 -10.16
N ARG A 88 -2.60 -4.64 -9.37
CA ARG A 88 -1.45 -3.82 -8.95
C ARG A 88 -1.84 -2.48 -8.30
N ALA A 89 -3.03 -2.44 -7.69
CA ALA A 89 -3.59 -1.24 -7.07
C ALA A 89 -2.93 -0.83 -5.75
N ILE A 90 -2.15 -1.72 -5.11
CA ILE A 90 -1.35 -1.36 -3.94
C ILE A 90 0.11 -1.67 -4.23
N GLN A 91 1.00 -0.72 -3.97
CA GLN A 91 2.43 -0.81 -4.29
C GLN A 91 3.28 -0.26 -3.15
N LEU A 92 4.51 -0.73 -3.02
CA LEU A 92 5.47 -0.14 -2.09
C LEU A 92 6.19 1.00 -2.80
N THR A 93 6.09 2.17 -2.19
CA THR A 93 6.72 3.39 -2.71
C THR A 93 8.14 3.54 -2.18
N ASN A 94 8.86 4.54 -2.70
CA ASN A 94 10.17 4.94 -2.18
C ASN A 94 10.06 5.83 -0.92
N ASN A 95 8.86 6.11 -0.42
CA ASN A 95 8.67 7.02 0.70
C ASN A 95 8.97 6.31 2.03
N PHE A 96 9.95 6.81 2.78
CA PHE A 96 10.36 6.30 4.10
C PHE A 96 10.25 7.35 5.22
N GLU A 97 10.08 8.62 4.89
CA GLU A 97 9.92 9.72 5.84
C GLU A 97 8.46 9.79 6.34
N LEU A 98 8.08 8.84 7.20
CA LEU A 98 6.68 8.58 7.58
C LEU A 98 6.33 8.99 9.01
N THR A 99 7.15 9.84 9.61
CA THR A 99 6.95 10.33 10.99
C THR A 99 5.67 11.13 11.09
N VAL A 100 4.86 10.85 12.12
CA VAL A 100 3.63 11.57 12.44
C VAL A 100 3.60 11.95 13.91
N THR A 101 2.85 12.99 14.27
CA THR A 101 2.67 13.42 15.67
C THR A 101 1.45 12.79 16.32
N ASN A 102 0.46 12.35 15.53
CA ASN A 102 -0.75 11.69 16.02
C ASN A 102 -0.87 10.27 15.47
N LYS A 103 -1.30 9.32 16.32
CA LYS A 103 -1.53 7.92 15.92
C LYS A 103 -2.59 7.79 14.81
N ALA A 104 -3.56 8.70 14.76
CA ALA A 104 -4.63 8.70 13.76
C ALA A 104 -4.09 8.83 12.33
N ASP A 105 -2.98 9.54 12.15
CA ASP A 105 -2.37 9.80 10.84
C ASP A 105 -1.71 8.55 10.22
N LEU A 106 -1.52 7.49 11.02
CA LEU A 106 -1.04 6.19 10.54
C LEU A 106 -2.14 5.41 9.81
N TYR A 107 -3.40 5.82 9.92
CA TYR A 107 -4.52 5.17 9.26
C TYR A 107 -4.74 5.75 7.85
N THR A 108 -5.03 4.88 6.90
CA THR A 108 -5.49 5.26 5.56
C THR A 108 -6.68 4.40 5.21
N ARG A 109 -7.74 5.01 4.65
CA ARG A 109 -9.00 4.34 4.33
C ARG A 109 -9.39 4.62 2.89
N ALA A 110 -10.02 3.64 2.25
CA ALA A 110 -10.67 3.78 0.96
C ALA A 110 -11.96 2.97 0.99
N THR A 111 -13.07 3.60 0.59
CA THR A 111 -14.40 2.98 0.60
C THR A 111 -14.89 2.77 -0.83
N PHE A 112 -15.49 1.62 -1.07
CA PHE A 112 -15.94 1.16 -2.38
C PHE A 112 -17.41 0.75 -2.30
N HIS A 113 -18.18 0.97 -3.37
CA HIS A 113 -19.57 0.56 -3.42
C HIS A 113 -19.72 -0.92 -3.76
N LEU A 114 -20.75 -1.53 -3.19
CA LEU A 114 -21.18 -2.88 -3.50
C LEU A 114 -22.20 -2.87 -4.64
N GLN A 115 -22.13 -3.89 -5.48
CA GLN A 115 -23.13 -4.22 -6.48
C GLN A 115 -24.29 -4.95 -5.79
N ARG A 116 -25.50 -4.59 -6.20
CA ARG A 116 -26.74 -5.24 -5.74
C ARG A 116 -27.17 -6.31 -6.73
N CYS A 117 -27.69 -7.42 -6.22
CA CYS A 117 -28.29 -8.48 -7.03
C CYS A 117 -29.52 -7.96 -7.78
N SER A 118 -29.63 -8.24 -9.08
CA SER A 118 -30.78 -7.81 -9.90
C SER A 118 -32.12 -8.46 -9.54
N ARG A 119 -32.10 -9.55 -8.77
CA ARG A 119 -33.32 -10.28 -8.35
C ARG A 119 -33.78 -9.93 -6.94
N CYS A 120 -32.87 -9.88 -5.98
CA CYS A 120 -33.21 -9.72 -4.56
C CYS A 120 -32.64 -8.44 -3.93
N GLU A 121 -31.94 -7.62 -4.71
CA GLU A 121 -31.35 -6.32 -4.31
C GLU A 121 -30.32 -6.37 -3.18
N ARG A 122 -29.98 -7.56 -2.68
CA ARG A 122 -28.95 -7.74 -1.65
C ARG A 122 -27.57 -7.37 -2.23
N PRO A 123 -26.75 -6.61 -1.49
CA PRO A 123 -25.35 -6.41 -1.86
C PRO A 123 -24.59 -7.73 -1.79
N PHE A 124 -23.65 -7.96 -2.71
CA PHE A 124 -22.91 -9.24 -2.73
C PHE A 124 -21.41 -9.11 -3.01
N ALA A 125 -20.98 -8.14 -3.82
CA ALA A 125 -19.58 -7.95 -4.17
C ALA A 125 -19.28 -6.49 -4.53
N PRO A 126 -18.04 -6.01 -4.46
CA PRO A 126 -17.68 -4.68 -4.93
C PRO A 126 -18.02 -4.49 -6.41
N GLN A 127 -18.59 -3.35 -6.77
CA GLN A 127 -18.97 -3.04 -8.15
C GLN A 127 -17.81 -3.23 -9.13
N LYS A 128 -16.61 -2.77 -8.75
CA LYS A 128 -15.40 -2.91 -9.57
C LYS A 128 -14.95 -4.36 -9.75
N THR A 129 -15.18 -5.23 -8.76
CA THR A 129 -14.90 -6.67 -8.92
C THR A 129 -15.86 -7.29 -9.92
N VAL A 130 -17.16 -6.94 -9.86
CA VAL A 130 -18.18 -7.43 -10.79
C VAL A 130 -17.92 -6.94 -12.21
N ALA A 131 -17.56 -5.66 -12.37
CA ALA A 131 -17.19 -5.08 -13.66
C ALA A 131 -16.00 -5.81 -14.29
N LEU A 132 -14.92 -6.01 -13.52
CA LEU A 132 -13.75 -6.76 -14.00
C LEU A 132 -14.12 -8.18 -14.41
N ALA A 133 -14.94 -8.89 -13.62
CA ALA A 133 -15.37 -10.23 -13.96
C ALA A 133 -16.20 -10.27 -15.25
N ALA A 134 -17.09 -9.28 -15.45
CA ALA A 134 -17.88 -9.17 -16.69
C ALA A 134 -17.00 -8.91 -17.92
N GLU A 135 -16.00 -8.02 -17.80
CA GLU A 135 -15.03 -7.74 -18.85
C GLU A 135 -14.20 -8.97 -19.23
N LEU A 136 -13.78 -9.77 -18.24
CA LEU A 136 -13.03 -11.01 -18.47
C LEU A 136 -13.86 -12.11 -19.13
N LEU A 137 -15.16 -12.20 -18.82
CA LEU A 137 -16.06 -13.19 -19.40
C LEU A 137 -16.54 -12.83 -20.82
N ALA A 138 -16.39 -11.57 -21.22
CA ALA A 138 -16.75 -11.08 -22.55
C ALA A 138 -15.63 -11.30 -23.59
N GLN A 139 -14.45 -11.73 -23.16
CA GLN A 139 -13.30 -12.08 -24.00
C GLN A 139 -13.37 -13.55 -24.43
#